data_AF-A0A558D928-F1
#
_entry.id   AF-A0A558D928-F1
#
_cell.length_a   1.000
_cell.length_b   1.000
_cell.length_c   1.000
_cell.angle_alpha   90.00
_cell.angle_beta   90.00
_cell.angle_gamma   90.00
#
_symmetry.space_group_name_H-M   'P 1'
#
loop_
_entity.id
_entity.type
_entity.pdbx_description
1 polymer ?
#
loop_
_entity_poly.entity_id
_entity_poly.type
_entity_poly.pdbx_seq_one_letter_code
_entity_poly.pdbx_strand_id
1 'polypeptide(L)'
;MRDAVAAILVHDDEVFVIKRQDYLRAFPGYLAFPGGKVDDEDSDYEYDHPLISEFKPERIRALIREIEEELGFDLEQAIQADEVAAIDLLGIAITPAFERVRFHAHYYKIVLKSKPQFKPDSNEIAWSDWMRGEAFLEAYTSGEGMMVIPVMRTAVALAENMATPKIEPITLEYDETRELAYLEMIHGLGYIPTPSNTLPPAEYTYALIIGTGDSPRYLVDPAPADEEVMARLLNTLKRYPVDGILITHHHRDHHERAPEIARRLNLPLRCSKKTEQRLLASNGDDYLDQVEVIHVEEGTHLTQWLGRDVHCYELPGHDDGMIGFAPIDMAWFFVADLVQPMATVVIPEPEGNMQHYFESLQRVIDLQPKAILSSHGIPIGGTYLVEKTLQHRQERETQIIALLEQGVDLEQMVKTLYRGINKKLIPLARQNVRQHLRKLGHQV
;
A
#
# COMPACT_ATOMS: atom_id res chain seq x y z
N MET A 1 10.03 -19.18 6.57
CA MET A 1 8.63 -18.76 6.39
C MET A 1 7.91 -19.06 7.70
N ARG A 2 7.04 -18.17 8.17
CA ARG A 2 6.31 -18.33 9.44
C ARG A 2 4.90 -18.87 9.15
N ASP A 3 4.23 -19.48 10.12
CA ASP A 3 2.80 -19.80 10.02
C ASP A 3 1.97 -18.62 10.58
N ALA A 4 0.79 -18.39 10.01
CA ALA A 4 -0.22 -17.46 10.50
C ALA A 4 -1.62 -18.05 10.30
N VAL A 5 -2.62 -17.57 11.02
CA VAL A 5 -3.99 -18.04 10.93
C VAL A 5 -4.96 -16.87 10.72
N ALA A 6 -6.11 -17.14 10.09
CA ALA A 6 -7.19 -16.18 9.92
C ALA A 6 -8.54 -16.87 10.14
N ALA A 7 -9.43 -16.21 10.89
CA ALA A 7 -10.73 -16.71 11.31
C ALA A 7 -11.87 -16.13 10.48
N ILE A 8 -12.43 -16.91 9.57
CA ILE A 8 -13.60 -16.54 8.78
C ILE A 8 -14.85 -17.04 9.51
N LEU A 9 -15.41 -16.19 10.37
CA LEU A 9 -16.58 -16.51 11.17
C LEU A 9 -17.84 -16.34 10.32
N VAL A 10 -18.64 -17.39 10.19
CA VAL A 10 -19.83 -17.44 9.35
C VAL A 10 -21.04 -17.87 10.15
N HIS A 11 -22.20 -17.26 9.90
CA HIS A 11 -23.49 -17.69 10.42
C HIS A 11 -24.54 -17.49 9.34
N ASP A 12 -25.30 -18.54 9.02
CA ASP A 12 -26.24 -18.58 7.90
C ASP A 12 -25.60 -18.11 6.58
N ASP A 13 -26.04 -16.99 6.01
CA ASP A 13 -25.53 -16.40 4.77
C ASP A 13 -24.68 -15.14 4.98
N GLU A 14 -24.16 -14.95 6.20
CA GLU A 14 -23.35 -13.82 6.60
C GLU A 14 -21.97 -14.22 7.11
N VAL A 15 -20.98 -13.37 6.83
CA VAL A 15 -19.59 -13.48 7.28
C VAL A 15 -19.25 -12.27 8.15
N PHE A 16 -18.54 -12.48 9.25
CA PHE A 16 -18.04 -11.40 10.08
C PHE A 16 -16.77 -10.80 9.47
N VAL A 17 -16.77 -9.49 9.27
CA VAL A 17 -15.69 -8.74 8.61
C VAL A 17 -15.22 -7.63 9.54
N ILE A 18 -13.91 -7.40 9.57
CA ILE A 18 -13.31 -6.28 10.31
C ILE A 18 -12.67 -5.30 9.33
N LYS A 19 -12.64 -4.01 9.69
CA LYS A 19 -11.77 -2.99 9.10
C LYS A 19 -10.66 -2.68 10.11
N ARG A 20 -9.42 -2.85 9.68
CA ARG A 20 -8.22 -2.55 10.47
C ARG A 20 -8.07 -1.05 10.68
N GLN A 21 -7.52 -0.64 11.83
CA GLN A 21 -7.20 0.75 12.13
C GLN A 21 -6.17 1.33 11.14
N ASP A 22 -6.35 2.60 10.77
CA ASP A 22 -5.53 3.29 9.77
C ASP A 22 -4.07 3.56 10.22
N TYR A 23 -3.80 3.44 11.52
CA TYR A 23 -2.47 3.65 12.11
C TYR A 23 -1.66 2.38 12.33
N LEU A 24 -2.21 1.21 11.98
CA LEU A 24 -1.51 -0.07 12.12
C LEU A 24 -0.33 -0.18 11.15
N ARG A 25 0.65 -1.00 11.53
CA ARG A 25 1.83 -1.27 10.69
C ARG A 25 1.54 -2.19 9.52
N ALA A 26 0.60 -3.13 9.69
CA ALA A 26 0.26 -4.13 8.69
C ALA A 26 -1.17 -3.88 8.19
N PHE A 27 -1.30 -3.64 6.89
CA PHE A 27 -2.57 -3.45 6.17
C PHE A 27 -3.52 -2.44 6.86
N PRO A 28 -3.07 -1.20 7.14
CA PRO A 28 -3.90 -0.19 7.78
C PRO A 28 -5.12 0.19 6.91
N GLY A 29 -6.31 0.15 7.49
CA GLY A 29 -7.56 0.47 6.79
C GLY A 29 -8.13 -0.65 5.92
N TYR A 30 -7.51 -1.83 5.88
CA TYR A 30 -7.96 -2.97 5.07
C TYR A 30 -9.13 -3.69 5.72
N LEU A 31 -10.02 -4.20 4.87
CA LEU A 31 -10.96 -5.24 5.25
C LEU A 31 -10.20 -6.56 5.42
N ALA A 32 -10.45 -7.24 6.52
CA ALA A 32 -9.73 -8.43 6.92
C ALA A 32 -10.62 -9.36 7.77
N PHE A 33 -10.03 -10.47 8.17
CA PHE A 33 -10.53 -11.37 9.19
C PHE A 33 -9.62 -11.30 10.41
N PRO A 34 -10.14 -11.54 11.63
CA PRO A 34 -9.31 -11.68 12.83
C PRO A 34 -8.25 -12.76 12.63
N GLY A 35 -7.05 -12.54 13.16
CA GLY A 35 -5.98 -13.51 13.08
C GLY A 35 -4.58 -12.90 13.10
N GLY A 36 -3.61 -13.77 13.39
CA GLY A 36 -2.23 -13.36 13.54
C GLY A 36 -1.24 -14.49 13.33
N LYS A 37 -0.02 -14.26 13.81
CA LYS A 37 1.09 -15.20 13.68
C LYS A 37 0.92 -16.37 14.65
N VAL A 38 1.37 -17.55 14.25
CA VAL A 38 1.55 -18.67 15.18
C VAL A 38 2.85 -18.41 15.95
N ASP A 39 2.75 -18.38 17.27
CA ASP A 39 3.86 -18.12 18.19
C ASP A 39 4.42 -19.40 18.80
N ASP A 40 5.66 -19.35 19.29
CA ASP A 40 6.33 -20.52 19.87
C ASP A 40 5.55 -21.06 21.11
N GLU A 41 4.85 -20.17 21.82
CA GLU A 41 4.00 -20.49 22.98
C GLU A 41 2.73 -21.26 22.61
N ASP A 42 2.33 -21.28 21.33
CA ASP A 42 1.14 -21.99 20.87
C ASP A 42 1.36 -23.52 20.76
N SER A 43 2.60 -23.99 20.91
CA SER A 43 3.02 -25.37 20.60
C SER A 43 2.62 -26.46 21.61
N ASP A 44 2.36 -26.10 22.86
CA ASP A 44 2.03 -27.05 23.94
C ASP A 44 0.51 -27.28 24.12
N TYR A 45 -0.30 -26.88 23.14
CA TYR A 45 -1.74 -27.03 23.20
C TYR A 45 -2.18 -28.46 22.85
N GLU A 46 -2.86 -29.12 23.79
CA GLU A 46 -3.55 -30.39 23.54
C GLU A 46 -5.06 -30.17 23.59
N TYR A 47 -5.79 -30.77 22.66
CA TYR A 47 -7.24 -30.75 22.61
C TYR A 47 -7.78 -32.08 22.09
N ASP A 48 -8.97 -32.44 22.52
CA ASP A 48 -9.67 -33.66 22.12
C ASP A 48 -11.10 -33.32 21.70
N HIS A 49 -11.23 -32.78 20.49
CA HIS A 49 -12.54 -32.48 19.90
C HIS A 49 -12.58 -32.82 18.40
N PRO A 50 -13.61 -33.53 17.91
CA PRO A 50 -13.68 -33.96 16.51
C PRO A 50 -13.57 -32.84 15.49
N LEU A 51 -14.14 -31.65 15.78
CA LEU A 51 -14.12 -30.49 14.87
C LEU A 51 -12.73 -29.94 14.58
N ILE A 52 -11.74 -30.23 15.43
CA ILE A 52 -10.39 -29.67 15.30
C ILE A 52 -9.30 -30.74 15.24
N SER A 53 -9.64 -32.02 15.50
CA SER A 53 -8.68 -33.13 15.63
C SER A 53 -7.80 -33.40 14.40
N GLU A 54 -8.21 -32.94 13.22
CA GLU A 54 -7.45 -33.09 11.98
C GLU A 54 -6.43 -31.97 11.74
N PHE A 55 -6.55 -30.84 12.46
CA PHE A 55 -5.68 -29.70 12.30
C PHE A 55 -4.44 -29.79 13.20
N LYS A 56 -3.46 -28.92 12.93
CA LYS A 56 -2.27 -28.83 13.76
C LYS A 56 -2.58 -28.08 15.06
N PRO A 57 -2.15 -28.58 16.23
CA PRO A 57 -2.49 -27.93 17.49
C PRO A 57 -2.01 -26.51 17.66
N GLU A 58 -0.77 -26.23 17.23
CA GLU A 58 -0.22 -24.89 17.31
C GLU A 58 -1.04 -23.86 16.52
N ARG A 59 -1.68 -24.29 15.42
CA ARG A 59 -2.51 -23.41 14.58
C ARG A 59 -3.87 -23.16 15.19
N ILE A 60 -4.49 -24.18 15.76
CA ILE A 60 -5.77 -24.03 16.45
C ILE A 60 -5.61 -23.20 17.71
N ARG A 61 -4.51 -23.37 18.46
CA ARG A 61 -4.21 -22.52 19.61
C ARG A 61 -4.06 -21.05 19.23
N ALA A 62 -3.27 -20.77 18.20
CA ALA A 62 -3.14 -19.41 17.67
C ALA A 62 -4.50 -18.86 17.23
N LEU A 63 -5.31 -19.66 16.54
CA LEU A 63 -6.64 -19.23 16.07
C LEU A 63 -7.57 -18.85 17.23
N ILE A 64 -7.61 -19.66 18.29
CA ILE A 64 -8.40 -19.38 19.50
C ILE A 64 -7.88 -18.10 20.17
N ARG A 65 -6.56 -17.99 20.37
CA ARG A 65 -5.93 -16.82 21.01
C ARG A 65 -6.25 -15.52 20.26
N GLU A 66 -6.05 -15.49 18.96
CA GLU A 66 -6.27 -14.28 18.15
C GLU A 66 -7.76 -13.88 18.13
N ILE A 67 -8.69 -14.84 18.07
CA ILE A 67 -10.13 -14.54 18.18
C ILE A 67 -10.49 -13.99 19.57
N GLU A 68 -9.91 -14.54 20.64
CA GLU A 68 -10.14 -14.05 22.00
C GLU A 68 -9.55 -12.64 22.18
N GLU A 69 -8.32 -12.42 21.73
CA GLU A 69 -7.62 -11.12 21.82
C GLU A 69 -8.32 -10.03 21.01
N GLU A 70 -8.68 -10.32 19.76
CA GLU A 70 -9.28 -9.33 18.86
C GLU A 70 -10.77 -9.12 19.08
N LEU A 71 -11.53 -10.17 19.44
CA LEU A 71 -13.01 -10.13 19.50
C LEU A 71 -13.60 -10.41 20.89
N GLY A 72 -12.80 -10.80 21.87
CA GLY A 72 -13.30 -11.19 23.19
C GLY A 72 -14.22 -12.41 23.14
N PHE A 73 -13.99 -13.33 22.18
CA PHE A 73 -14.79 -14.54 21.99
C PHE A 73 -13.96 -15.80 22.26
N ASP A 74 -14.41 -16.60 23.22
CA ASP A 74 -13.78 -17.87 23.57
C ASP A 74 -14.26 -18.98 22.62
N LEU A 75 -13.50 -19.21 21.55
CA LEU A 75 -13.82 -20.25 20.57
C LEU A 75 -13.74 -21.66 21.18
N GLU A 76 -12.86 -21.91 22.15
CA GLU A 76 -12.72 -23.21 22.78
C GLU A 76 -13.98 -23.57 23.57
N GLN A 77 -14.47 -22.62 24.38
CA GLN A 77 -15.73 -22.76 25.10
C GLN A 77 -16.91 -22.95 24.14
N ALA A 78 -16.97 -22.18 23.04
CA ALA A 78 -18.04 -22.31 22.04
C ALA A 78 -18.06 -23.69 21.36
N ILE A 79 -16.88 -24.27 21.09
CA ILE A 79 -16.77 -25.65 20.59
C ILE A 79 -17.32 -26.63 21.61
N GLN A 80 -16.91 -26.52 22.88
CA GLN A 80 -17.36 -27.42 23.96
C GLN A 80 -18.87 -27.30 24.25
N ALA A 81 -19.43 -26.11 24.06
CA ALA A 81 -20.85 -25.82 24.23
C ALA A 81 -21.72 -26.23 23.03
N ASP A 82 -21.14 -26.85 22.00
CA ASP A 82 -21.83 -27.24 20.76
C ASP A 82 -22.45 -26.01 20.03
N GLU A 83 -21.78 -24.85 20.09
CA GLU A 83 -22.19 -23.62 19.38
C GLU A 83 -21.53 -23.48 17.99
N VAL A 84 -20.50 -24.28 17.72
CA VAL A 84 -19.81 -24.35 16.43
C VAL A 84 -20.30 -25.56 15.65
N ALA A 85 -20.82 -25.35 14.44
CA ALA A 85 -21.34 -26.42 13.58
C ALA A 85 -20.24 -27.11 12.77
N ALA A 86 -19.25 -26.35 12.28
CA ALA A 86 -18.15 -26.86 11.45
C ALA A 86 -16.94 -25.93 11.50
N ILE A 87 -15.74 -26.50 11.29
CA ILE A 87 -14.50 -25.76 11.07
C ILE A 87 -13.82 -26.38 9.84
N ASP A 88 -13.64 -25.58 8.79
CA ASP A 88 -13.01 -26.01 7.54
C ASP A 88 -11.74 -25.19 7.26
N LEU A 89 -10.67 -25.82 6.79
CA LEU A 89 -9.52 -25.10 6.23
C LEU A 89 -9.82 -24.70 4.79
N LEU A 90 -10.23 -23.44 4.57
CA LEU A 90 -10.56 -22.96 3.21
C LEU A 90 -9.35 -22.92 2.29
N GLY A 91 -8.18 -22.58 2.81
CA GLY A 91 -6.98 -22.52 2.00
C GLY A 91 -5.77 -21.99 2.72
N ILE A 92 -4.62 -22.11 2.06
CA ILE A 92 -3.33 -21.63 2.54
C ILE A 92 -2.82 -20.57 1.56
N ALA A 93 -2.75 -19.32 2.02
CA ALA A 93 -2.17 -18.23 1.25
C ALA A 93 -0.67 -18.11 1.57
N ILE A 94 0.15 -17.98 0.53
CA ILE A 94 1.60 -17.81 0.69
C ILE A 94 1.94 -16.36 0.36
N THR A 95 2.61 -15.68 1.28
CA THR A 95 3.10 -14.33 1.00
C THR A 95 4.09 -14.35 -0.18
N PRO A 96 3.93 -13.48 -1.19
CA PRO A 96 4.79 -13.43 -2.36
C PRO A 96 6.29 -13.39 -2.05
N ALA A 97 7.11 -13.91 -2.96
CA ALA A 97 8.56 -14.05 -2.73
C ALA A 97 9.31 -12.72 -2.54
N PHE A 98 8.78 -11.62 -3.07
CA PHE A 98 9.38 -10.28 -2.99
C PHE A 98 9.18 -9.60 -1.62
N GLU A 99 8.27 -10.11 -0.79
CA GLU A 99 8.02 -9.58 0.55
C GLU A 99 9.10 -10.02 1.54
N ARG A 100 9.55 -9.09 2.39
CA ARG A 100 10.61 -9.37 3.39
C ARG A 100 10.14 -10.32 4.49
N VAL A 101 8.89 -10.20 4.91
CA VAL A 101 8.29 -11.06 5.94
C VAL A 101 7.23 -11.93 5.25
N ARG A 102 7.40 -13.25 5.34
CA ARG A 102 6.57 -14.21 4.60
C ARG A 102 5.89 -15.21 5.52
N PHE A 103 4.62 -15.44 5.24
CA PHE A 103 3.76 -16.34 5.98
C PHE A 103 3.17 -17.43 5.06
N HIS A 104 2.94 -18.60 5.65
CA HIS A 104 1.88 -19.52 5.26
C HIS A 104 0.66 -19.16 6.12
N ALA A 105 -0.27 -18.41 5.55
CA ALA A 105 -1.49 -17.99 6.25
C ALA A 105 -2.60 -19.01 6.00
N HIS A 106 -3.06 -19.67 7.06
CA HIS A 106 -4.10 -20.70 7.06
C HIS A 106 -5.46 -20.06 7.35
N TYR A 107 -6.37 -20.06 6.38
CA TYR A 107 -7.69 -19.44 6.50
C TYR A 107 -8.71 -20.50 6.92
N TYR A 108 -9.21 -20.38 8.15
CA TYR A 108 -10.19 -21.29 8.73
C TYR A 108 -11.58 -20.68 8.68
N LYS A 109 -12.54 -21.36 8.05
CA LYS A 109 -13.96 -21.01 8.12
C LYS A 109 -14.58 -21.70 9.32
N ILE A 110 -15.19 -20.91 10.19
CA ILE A 110 -15.84 -21.37 11.42
C ILE A 110 -17.33 -21.06 11.29
N VAL A 111 -18.14 -22.11 11.17
CA VAL A 111 -19.60 -21.98 11.03
C VAL A 111 -20.24 -21.99 12.41
N LEU A 112 -20.82 -20.87 12.82
CA LEU A 112 -21.47 -20.69 14.12
C LEU A 112 -22.97 -20.97 14.01
N LYS A 113 -23.54 -21.58 15.05
CA LYS A 113 -24.99 -21.86 15.14
C LYS A 113 -25.82 -20.63 15.52
N SER A 114 -25.18 -19.59 16.04
CA SER A 114 -25.79 -18.29 16.33
C SER A 114 -24.74 -17.18 16.22
N LYS A 115 -25.18 -15.92 16.06
CA LYS A 115 -24.27 -14.78 16.09
C LYS A 115 -23.88 -14.43 17.54
N PRO A 116 -22.61 -14.62 17.94
CA PRO A 116 -22.15 -14.15 19.25
C PRO A 116 -22.08 -12.62 19.29
N GLN A 117 -22.05 -12.08 20.51
CA GLN A 117 -21.77 -10.66 20.73
C GLN A 117 -20.27 -10.47 20.91
N PHE A 118 -19.59 -10.02 19.84
CA PHE A 118 -18.17 -9.69 19.90
C PHE A 118 -17.91 -8.36 20.64
N LYS A 119 -16.69 -8.25 21.17
CA LYS A 119 -16.10 -7.04 21.74
C LYS A 119 -14.79 -6.75 21.00
N PRO A 120 -14.85 -6.12 19.82
CA PRO A 120 -13.66 -5.83 19.02
C PRO A 120 -12.64 -4.98 19.78
N ASP A 121 -11.34 -5.33 19.71
CA ASP A 121 -10.29 -4.48 20.23
C ASP A 121 -10.20 -3.19 19.41
N SER A 122 -10.63 -2.09 20.01
CA SER A 122 -10.59 -0.76 19.40
C SER A 122 -9.19 -0.29 19.00
N ASN A 123 -8.11 -0.88 19.54
CA ASN A 123 -6.75 -0.56 19.14
C ASN A 123 -6.38 -1.16 17.76
N GLU A 124 -7.05 -2.23 17.34
CA GLU A 124 -6.79 -2.94 16.09
C GLU A 124 -7.93 -2.81 15.07
N ILE A 125 -9.16 -2.80 15.54
CA ILE A 125 -10.38 -2.83 14.72
C ILE A 125 -11.06 -1.46 14.77
N ALA A 126 -11.13 -0.78 13.63
CA ALA A 126 -11.82 0.50 13.47
C ALA A 126 -13.34 0.30 13.33
N TRP A 127 -13.74 -0.79 12.68
CA TRP A 127 -15.13 -1.13 12.40
C TRP A 127 -15.25 -2.63 12.20
N SER A 128 -16.40 -3.21 12.53
CA SER A 128 -16.70 -4.60 12.20
C SER A 128 -18.20 -4.82 12.10
N ASP A 129 -18.60 -5.79 11.28
CA ASP A 129 -20.00 -6.15 11.12
C ASP A 129 -20.18 -7.55 10.52
N TRP A 130 -21.39 -8.08 10.64
CA TRP A 130 -21.84 -9.24 9.87
C TRP A 130 -22.33 -8.77 8.50
N MET A 131 -21.73 -9.29 7.44
CA MET A 131 -22.06 -8.92 6.06
C MET A 131 -22.55 -10.14 5.30
N ARG A 132 -23.60 -9.98 4.50
CA ARG A 132 -23.95 -10.97 3.48
C ARG A 132 -22.79 -11.16 2.51
N GLY A 133 -22.62 -12.36 1.97
CA GLY A 133 -21.54 -12.65 1.02
C GLY A 133 -21.47 -11.65 -0.15
N GLU A 134 -22.62 -11.30 -0.73
CA GLU A 134 -22.67 -10.34 -1.84
C GLU A 134 -22.27 -8.92 -1.42
N ALA A 135 -22.70 -8.48 -0.23
CA ALA A 135 -22.33 -7.16 0.31
C ALA A 135 -20.84 -7.08 0.64
N PHE A 136 -20.25 -8.18 1.11
CA PHE A 136 -18.81 -8.25 1.37
C PHE A 136 -18.01 -8.16 0.07
N LEU A 137 -18.44 -8.84 -0.99
CA LEU A 137 -17.85 -8.69 -2.32
C LEU A 137 -18.05 -7.26 -2.88
N GLU A 138 -19.23 -6.67 -2.71
CA GLU A 138 -19.53 -5.29 -3.13
C GLU A 138 -18.64 -4.26 -2.43
N ALA A 139 -18.30 -4.47 -1.17
CA ALA A 139 -17.36 -3.60 -0.46
C ALA A 139 -15.99 -3.53 -1.17
N TYR A 140 -15.53 -4.62 -1.79
CA TYR A 140 -14.33 -4.61 -2.63
C TYR A 140 -14.60 -4.04 -4.02
N THR A 141 -15.60 -4.55 -4.75
CA THR A 141 -15.82 -4.21 -6.17
C THR A 141 -16.30 -2.77 -6.39
N SER A 142 -16.86 -2.11 -5.38
CA SER A 142 -17.14 -0.67 -5.39
C SER A 142 -15.89 0.21 -5.35
N GLY A 143 -14.73 -0.37 -5.00
CA GLY A 143 -13.46 0.33 -4.83
C GLY A 143 -13.31 1.03 -3.47
N GLU A 144 -14.26 0.87 -2.56
CA GLU A 144 -14.27 1.51 -1.23
C GLU A 144 -13.49 0.69 -0.18
N GLY A 145 -13.50 -0.63 -0.30
CA GLY A 145 -12.80 -1.56 0.57
C GLY A 145 -11.46 -1.98 -0.01
N MET A 146 -10.41 -1.87 0.80
CA MET A 146 -9.09 -2.45 0.48
C MET A 146 -9.03 -3.89 0.97
N MET A 147 -8.58 -4.81 0.12
CA MET A 147 -8.42 -6.22 0.49
C MET A 147 -7.09 -6.76 -0.02
N VAL A 148 -6.48 -7.66 0.74
CA VAL A 148 -5.41 -8.52 0.20
C VAL A 148 -6.03 -9.65 -0.61
N ILE A 149 -5.27 -10.23 -1.54
CA ILE A 149 -5.77 -11.26 -2.48
C ILE A 149 -6.51 -12.41 -1.78
N PRO A 150 -6.02 -13.00 -0.66
CA PRO A 150 -6.75 -14.06 0.02
C PRO A 150 -8.13 -13.63 0.56
N VAL A 151 -8.24 -12.40 1.06
CA VAL A 151 -9.50 -11.84 1.56
C VAL A 151 -10.45 -11.57 0.41
N MET A 152 -9.96 -10.96 -0.69
CA MET A 152 -10.77 -10.75 -1.90
C MET A 152 -11.29 -12.07 -2.48
N ARG A 153 -10.44 -13.10 -2.59
CA ARG A 153 -10.87 -14.42 -3.10
C ARG A 153 -11.86 -15.11 -2.17
N THR A 154 -11.73 -14.89 -0.87
CA THR A 154 -12.74 -15.31 0.10
C THR A 154 -14.06 -14.58 -0.13
N ALA A 155 -14.04 -13.26 -0.35
CA ALA A 155 -15.25 -12.50 -0.66
C ALA A 155 -15.96 -13.02 -1.92
N VAL A 156 -15.22 -13.28 -3.00
CA VAL A 156 -15.75 -13.88 -4.23
C VAL A 156 -16.39 -15.25 -3.94
N ALA A 157 -15.65 -16.14 -3.27
CA ALA A 157 -16.12 -17.51 -3.02
C ALA A 157 -17.36 -17.56 -2.11
N LEU A 158 -17.42 -16.72 -1.08
CA LEU A 158 -18.56 -16.67 -0.15
C LEU A 158 -19.78 -15.99 -0.75
N ALA A 159 -19.60 -15.01 -1.65
CA ALA A 159 -20.70 -14.41 -2.41
C ALA A 159 -21.34 -15.43 -3.39
N GLU A 160 -20.54 -16.31 -3.99
CA GLU A 160 -21.04 -17.37 -4.86
C GLU A 160 -21.68 -18.52 -4.07
N ASN A 161 -21.03 -18.97 -3.00
CA ASN A 161 -21.50 -20.08 -2.17
C ASN A 161 -20.89 -20.05 -0.75
N MET A 162 -21.67 -19.60 0.23
CA MET A 162 -21.28 -19.57 1.65
C MET A 162 -20.86 -20.94 2.22
N ALA A 163 -21.40 -22.03 1.65
CA ALA A 163 -21.06 -23.39 2.06
C ALA A 163 -19.75 -23.91 1.45
N THR A 164 -19.02 -23.11 0.65
CA THR A 164 -17.77 -23.55 0.00
C THR A 164 -16.78 -24.11 1.03
N PRO A 165 -16.29 -25.36 0.88
CA PRO A 165 -15.38 -25.96 1.86
C PRO A 165 -13.92 -25.59 1.58
N LYS A 166 -13.61 -25.02 0.40
CA LYS A 166 -12.24 -24.77 -0.03
C LYS A 166 -12.17 -23.72 -1.13
N ILE A 167 -11.04 -23.00 -1.19
CA ILE A 167 -10.71 -22.01 -2.21
C ILE A 167 -9.35 -22.38 -2.81
N GLU A 168 -9.34 -22.78 -4.08
CA GLU A 168 -8.10 -23.10 -4.81
C GLU A 168 -8.06 -22.43 -6.18
N PRO A 169 -7.04 -21.60 -6.44
CA PRO A 169 -6.06 -21.05 -5.49
C PRO A 169 -6.66 -19.96 -4.58
N ILE A 170 -6.22 -19.86 -3.32
CA ILE A 170 -6.45 -18.65 -2.48
C ILE A 170 -5.29 -17.65 -2.56
N THR A 171 -4.10 -18.12 -2.99
CA THR A 171 -2.87 -17.34 -3.08
C THR A 171 -2.67 -16.69 -4.46
N LEU A 172 -1.92 -15.59 -4.55
CA LEU A 172 -1.53 -15.03 -5.85
C LEU A 172 -0.81 -16.08 -6.70
N GLU A 173 -1.20 -16.21 -7.97
CA GLU A 173 -0.56 -17.09 -8.95
C GLU A 173 -0.03 -16.28 -10.13
N TYR A 174 1.27 -16.42 -10.40
CA TYR A 174 1.97 -15.85 -11.55
C TYR A 174 3.27 -16.61 -11.77
N ASP A 175 3.86 -16.50 -12.97
CA ASP A 175 5.17 -17.08 -13.23
C ASP A 175 6.25 -16.15 -12.65
N GLU A 176 6.69 -16.41 -11.41
CA GLU A 176 7.68 -15.57 -10.72
C GLU A 176 9.00 -15.41 -11.50
N THR A 177 9.30 -16.32 -12.43
CA THR A 177 10.53 -16.29 -13.24
C THR A 177 10.38 -15.44 -14.50
N ARG A 178 9.16 -15.22 -14.98
CA ARG A 178 8.90 -14.53 -16.26
C ARG A 178 8.09 -13.25 -16.11
N GLU A 179 7.39 -13.09 -14.99
CA GLU A 179 6.46 -12.00 -14.72
C GLU A 179 6.83 -11.33 -13.39
N LEU A 180 6.39 -10.09 -13.22
CA LEU A 180 6.24 -9.43 -11.93
C LEU A 180 4.83 -9.69 -11.38
N ALA A 181 4.71 -9.65 -10.05
CA ALA A 181 3.43 -9.76 -9.37
C ALA A 181 2.49 -8.62 -9.79
N TYR A 182 1.22 -8.94 -10.00
CA TYR A 182 0.15 -7.98 -10.20
C TYR A 182 -0.80 -8.08 -9.01
N LEU A 183 -0.88 -7.02 -8.22
CA LEU A 183 -1.75 -6.92 -7.06
C LEU A 183 -2.91 -5.98 -7.39
N GLU A 184 -4.10 -6.29 -6.87
CA GLU A 184 -5.25 -5.41 -6.95
C GLU A 184 -5.82 -5.29 -5.54
N MET A 185 -5.29 -4.35 -4.75
CA MET A 185 -5.70 -4.16 -3.36
C MET A 185 -6.95 -3.29 -3.24
N ILE A 186 -7.14 -2.40 -4.21
CA ILE A 186 -8.36 -1.63 -4.46
C ILE A 186 -8.84 -2.08 -5.83
N HIS A 187 -10.11 -2.47 -5.96
CA HIS A 187 -10.63 -3.00 -7.21
C HIS A 187 -10.40 -2.05 -8.38
N GLY A 188 -9.94 -2.57 -9.51
CA GLY A 188 -9.64 -1.78 -10.71
C GLY A 188 -8.35 -0.94 -10.65
N LEU A 189 -7.55 -1.03 -9.60
CA LEU A 189 -6.21 -0.44 -9.53
C LEU A 189 -5.14 -1.53 -9.48
N GLY A 190 -4.33 -1.62 -10.54
CA GLY A 190 -3.24 -2.59 -10.62
C GLY A 190 -1.96 -2.06 -9.98
N TYR A 191 -1.31 -2.85 -9.13
CA TYR A 191 -0.02 -2.52 -8.53
C TYR A 191 1.00 -3.57 -8.94
N ILE A 192 2.10 -3.13 -9.54
CA ILE A 192 3.21 -4.00 -9.93
C ILE A 192 4.44 -3.56 -9.11
N PRO A 193 4.77 -4.27 -8.01
CA PRO A 193 5.98 -4.02 -7.24
C PRO A 193 7.19 -4.25 -8.15
N THR A 194 7.77 -3.18 -8.66
CA THR A 194 8.83 -3.21 -9.66
C THR A 194 10.15 -2.95 -8.97
N PRO A 195 11.06 -3.94 -8.89
CA PRO A 195 12.41 -3.70 -8.38
C PRO A 195 13.03 -2.50 -9.10
N SER A 196 13.44 -1.49 -8.35
CA SER A 196 13.92 -0.21 -8.90
C SER A 196 15.20 0.24 -8.19
N ASN A 197 15.94 1.17 -8.79
CA ASN A 197 17.13 1.76 -8.16
C ASN A 197 16.76 2.88 -7.17
N THR A 198 15.76 2.63 -6.31
CA THR A 198 15.27 3.55 -5.28
C THR A 198 16.21 3.63 -4.06
N LEU A 199 15.96 4.60 -3.19
CA LEU A 199 16.73 4.79 -1.96
C LEU A 199 16.26 3.83 -0.84
N PRO A 200 17.18 3.24 -0.05
CA PRO A 200 16.80 2.44 1.10
C PRO A 200 15.93 3.22 2.10
N PRO A 201 14.95 2.59 2.77
CA PRO A 201 14.75 1.14 2.88
C PRO A 201 13.92 0.51 1.73
N ALA A 202 13.42 1.31 0.80
CA ALA A 202 12.64 0.83 -0.34
C ALA A 202 13.53 -0.02 -1.27
N GLU A 203 12.91 -1.01 -1.89
CA GLU A 203 13.52 -1.90 -2.89
C GLU A 203 12.71 -1.92 -4.19
N TYR A 204 11.52 -1.34 -4.16
CA TYR A 204 10.54 -1.37 -5.25
C TYR A 204 9.90 0.01 -5.39
N THR A 205 9.70 0.41 -6.64
CA THR A 205 8.72 1.42 -7.02
C THR A 205 7.48 0.66 -7.49
N TYR A 206 6.33 0.96 -6.92
CA TYR A 206 5.07 0.30 -7.26
C TYR A 206 4.51 0.96 -8.52
N ALA A 207 4.77 0.35 -9.67
CA ALA A 207 4.20 0.82 -10.92
C ALA A 207 2.67 0.61 -10.86
N LEU A 208 1.93 1.71 -10.90
CA LEU A 208 0.48 1.71 -10.78
C LEU A 208 -0.16 1.64 -12.17
N ILE A 209 -1.19 0.82 -12.33
CA ILE A 209 -2.04 0.79 -13.51
C ILE A 209 -3.39 1.40 -13.13
N ILE A 210 -3.69 2.55 -13.73
CA ILE A 210 -4.98 3.23 -13.61
C ILE A 210 -5.75 3.15 -14.93
N GLY A 211 -7.07 3.29 -14.87
CA GLY A 211 -7.96 3.22 -16.02
C GLY A 211 -8.62 1.85 -16.18
N THR A 212 -9.83 1.86 -16.73
CA THR A 212 -10.63 0.66 -17.03
C THR A 212 -10.82 0.52 -18.54
N GLY A 213 -11.15 -0.66 -19.06
CA GLY A 213 -11.11 -0.97 -20.50
C GLY A 213 -11.92 -0.04 -21.43
N ASP A 214 -12.87 0.73 -20.89
CA ASP A 214 -13.65 1.72 -21.63
C ASP A 214 -12.99 3.14 -21.64
N SER A 215 -11.79 3.26 -21.08
CA SER A 215 -11.00 4.49 -20.93
C SER A 215 -9.50 4.19 -21.09
N PRO A 216 -8.64 5.17 -21.43
CA PRO A 216 -7.20 4.94 -21.57
C PRO A 216 -6.59 4.40 -20.28
N ARG A 217 -5.81 3.31 -20.37
CA ARG A 217 -5.08 2.75 -19.24
C ARG A 217 -3.66 3.29 -19.20
N TYR A 218 -3.20 3.71 -18.02
CA TYR A 218 -1.85 4.25 -17.86
C TYR A 218 -1.02 3.43 -16.91
N LEU A 219 0.23 3.18 -17.31
CA LEU A 219 1.28 2.66 -16.42
C LEU A 219 2.04 3.84 -15.83
N VAL A 220 1.93 4.02 -14.51
CA VAL A 220 2.54 5.10 -13.76
C VAL A 220 3.89 4.65 -13.21
N ASP A 221 4.92 5.49 -13.36
CA ASP A 221 6.28 5.32 -12.84
C ASP A 221 6.96 3.95 -13.12
N PRO A 222 6.97 3.44 -14.37
CA PRO A 222 7.65 2.19 -14.67
C PRO A 222 9.17 2.37 -14.71
N ALA A 223 9.83 2.04 -13.59
CA ALA A 223 11.29 2.18 -13.41
C ALA A 223 11.99 0.86 -13.04
N PRO A 224 11.97 -0.16 -13.91
CA PRO A 224 12.69 -1.40 -13.65
C PRO A 224 14.20 -1.15 -13.49
N ALA A 225 14.79 -1.75 -12.46
CA ALA A 225 16.20 -1.57 -12.09
C ALA A 225 17.18 -1.99 -13.19
N ASP A 226 16.80 -2.98 -14.01
CA ASP A 226 17.64 -3.56 -15.05
C ASP A 226 16.80 -4.17 -16.20
N GLU A 227 17.49 -4.76 -17.19
CA GLU A 227 16.88 -5.37 -18.38
C GLU A 227 16.05 -6.62 -18.03
N GLU A 228 16.45 -7.39 -17.01
CA GLU A 228 15.73 -8.60 -16.60
C GLU A 228 14.39 -8.22 -15.96
N VAL A 229 14.39 -7.25 -15.05
CA VAL A 229 13.18 -6.71 -14.44
C VAL A 229 12.29 -6.09 -15.51
N MET A 230 12.84 -5.36 -16.47
CA MET A 230 12.07 -4.80 -17.58
C MET A 230 11.45 -5.89 -18.45
N ALA A 231 12.17 -6.96 -18.79
CA ALA A 231 11.63 -8.07 -19.56
C ALA A 231 10.45 -8.75 -18.82
N ARG A 232 10.55 -8.88 -17.49
CA ARG A 232 9.48 -9.41 -16.64
C ARG A 232 8.27 -8.47 -16.60
N LEU A 233 8.49 -7.17 -16.46
CA LEU A 233 7.43 -6.16 -16.53
C LEU A 233 6.72 -6.21 -17.90
N LEU A 234 7.46 -6.24 -19.00
CA LEU A 234 6.89 -6.34 -20.36
C LEU A 234 6.08 -7.62 -20.56
N ASN A 235 6.48 -8.75 -19.94
CA ASN A 235 5.67 -9.97 -19.95
C ASN A 235 4.38 -9.80 -19.15
N THR A 236 4.44 -9.21 -17.95
CA THR A 236 3.25 -8.89 -17.14
C THR A 236 2.27 -8.01 -17.92
N LEU A 237 2.76 -6.99 -18.63
CA LEU A 237 1.92 -6.07 -19.42
C LEU A 237 1.21 -6.72 -20.61
N LYS A 238 1.60 -7.93 -21.05
CA LYS A 238 0.82 -8.68 -22.06
C LYS A 238 -0.56 -9.08 -21.54
N ARG A 239 -0.68 -9.32 -20.23
CA ARG A 239 -1.94 -9.64 -19.56
C ARG A 239 -2.70 -8.39 -19.13
N TYR A 240 -1.97 -7.31 -18.89
CA TYR A 240 -2.51 -6.02 -18.44
C TYR A 240 -2.07 -4.91 -19.38
N PRO A 241 -2.64 -4.85 -20.61
CA PRO A 241 -2.24 -3.87 -21.61
C PRO A 241 -2.57 -2.44 -21.15
N VAL A 242 -1.73 -1.50 -21.58
CA VAL A 242 -1.80 -0.06 -21.26
C VAL A 242 -1.66 0.77 -22.53
N ASP A 243 -2.22 1.98 -22.51
CA ASP A 243 -2.32 2.91 -23.65
C ASP A 243 -1.35 4.10 -23.51
N GLY A 244 -0.65 4.21 -22.39
CA GLY A 244 0.35 5.25 -22.17
C GLY A 244 1.12 5.05 -20.88
N ILE A 245 2.20 5.82 -20.74
CA ILE A 245 2.98 5.92 -19.51
C ILE A 245 2.72 7.27 -18.86
N LEU A 246 2.64 7.30 -17.53
CA LEU A 246 2.61 8.52 -16.71
C LEU A 246 3.86 8.55 -15.84
N ILE A 247 4.56 9.68 -15.81
CA ILE A 247 5.69 9.92 -14.89
C ILE A 247 5.27 10.99 -13.89
N THR A 248 5.33 10.66 -12.61
CA THR A 248 4.96 11.56 -11.52
C THR A 248 5.97 12.69 -11.35
N HIS A 249 7.27 12.38 -11.40
CA HIS A 249 8.35 13.35 -11.26
C HIS A 249 9.68 12.80 -11.80
N HIS A 250 10.73 13.62 -11.76
CA HIS A 250 11.96 13.37 -12.50
C HIS A 250 12.98 12.47 -11.78
N HIS A 251 12.71 11.99 -10.57
CA HIS A 251 13.69 11.13 -9.87
C HIS A 251 13.82 9.77 -10.53
N ARG A 252 15.05 9.27 -10.55
CA ARG A 252 15.48 8.15 -11.39
C ARG A 252 14.61 6.92 -11.24
N ASP A 253 14.25 6.56 -10.02
CA ASP A 253 13.44 5.40 -9.66
C ASP A 253 11.95 5.50 -10.02
N HIS A 254 11.56 6.55 -10.77
CA HIS A 254 10.24 6.69 -11.37
C HIS A 254 10.27 6.60 -12.91
N HIS A 255 11.45 6.78 -13.53
CA HIS A 255 11.54 6.90 -14.99
C HIS A 255 12.68 6.11 -15.66
N GLU A 256 13.63 5.51 -14.92
CA GLU A 256 14.94 5.04 -15.42
C GLU A 256 14.92 4.26 -16.74
N ARG A 257 13.84 3.51 -17.03
CA ARG A 257 13.62 2.79 -18.30
C ARG A 257 12.27 3.08 -18.95
N ALA A 258 11.51 4.03 -18.42
CA ALA A 258 10.20 4.38 -18.96
C ALA A 258 10.26 4.82 -20.44
N PRO A 259 11.24 5.63 -20.93
CA PRO A 259 11.35 5.96 -22.35
C PRO A 259 11.69 4.75 -23.23
N GLU A 260 12.41 3.77 -22.71
CA GLU A 260 12.69 2.52 -23.43
C GLU A 260 11.42 1.66 -23.55
N ILE A 261 10.66 1.53 -22.46
CA ILE A 261 9.36 0.83 -22.45
C ILE A 261 8.39 1.52 -23.42
N ALA A 262 8.31 2.87 -23.38
CA ALA A 262 7.49 3.67 -24.28
C ALA A 262 7.80 3.35 -25.75
N ARG A 263 9.07 3.34 -26.14
CA ARG A 263 9.49 3.00 -27.52
C ARG A 263 9.17 1.56 -27.90
N ARG A 264 9.47 0.59 -27.03
CA ARG A 264 9.22 -0.84 -27.30
C ARG A 264 7.74 -1.15 -27.47
N LEU A 265 6.88 -0.46 -26.74
CA LEU A 265 5.42 -0.64 -26.78
C LEU A 265 4.70 0.37 -27.68
N ASN A 266 5.42 1.32 -28.28
CA ASN A 266 4.87 2.43 -29.06
C ASN A 266 3.79 3.21 -28.28
N LEU A 267 4.12 3.61 -27.06
CA LEU A 267 3.24 4.32 -26.13
C LEU A 267 3.66 5.79 -25.96
N PRO A 268 2.72 6.73 -25.88
CA PRO A 268 3.01 8.10 -25.45
C PRO A 268 3.37 8.14 -23.95
N LEU A 269 4.21 9.11 -23.58
CA LEU A 269 4.58 9.41 -22.21
C LEU A 269 3.93 10.72 -21.77
N ARG A 270 3.32 10.72 -20.59
CA ARG A 270 2.69 11.89 -19.97
C ARG A 270 3.45 12.31 -18.72
N CYS A 271 3.73 13.60 -18.58
CA CYS A 271 4.34 14.18 -17.38
C CYS A 271 4.08 15.68 -17.31
N SER A 272 4.41 16.32 -16.19
CA SER A 272 4.37 17.78 -16.13
C SER A 272 5.49 18.38 -17.00
N LYS A 273 5.28 19.62 -17.46
CA LYS A 273 6.30 20.35 -18.23
C LYS A 273 7.63 20.51 -17.45
N LYS A 274 7.56 20.68 -16.13
CA LYS A 274 8.75 20.78 -15.27
C LYS A 274 9.47 19.43 -15.17
N THR A 275 8.72 18.34 -15.05
CA THR A 275 9.27 16.98 -15.06
C THR A 275 10.04 16.73 -16.35
N GLU A 276 9.46 16.99 -17.52
CA GLU A 276 10.16 16.85 -18.81
C GLU A 276 11.47 17.66 -18.84
N GLN A 277 11.43 18.93 -18.46
CA GLN A 277 12.61 19.80 -18.43
C GLN A 277 13.73 19.21 -17.56
N ARG A 278 13.38 18.67 -16.39
CA ARG A 278 14.35 18.04 -15.49
C ARG A 278 14.88 16.73 -16.03
N LEU A 279 14.02 15.89 -16.62
CA LEU A 279 14.42 14.64 -17.25
C LEU A 279 15.48 14.88 -18.34
N LEU A 280 15.26 15.86 -19.22
CA LEU A 280 16.21 16.23 -20.26
C LEU A 280 17.50 16.82 -19.66
N ALA A 281 17.38 17.70 -18.66
CA ALA A 281 18.54 18.30 -18.01
C ALA A 281 19.46 17.27 -17.31
N SER A 282 18.90 16.21 -16.71
CA SER A 282 19.69 15.20 -16.00
C SER A 282 20.17 14.04 -16.87
N ASN A 283 19.50 13.76 -17.99
CA ASN A 283 19.76 12.56 -18.79
C ASN A 283 20.21 12.84 -20.24
N GLY A 284 20.14 14.10 -20.71
CA GLY A 284 20.47 14.50 -22.07
C GLY A 284 19.25 14.88 -22.90
N ASP A 285 19.45 15.73 -23.91
CA ASP A 285 18.38 16.23 -24.80
C ASP A 285 17.72 15.11 -25.63
N ASP A 286 18.42 13.99 -25.82
CA ASP A 286 17.96 12.81 -26.56
C ASP A 286 17.23 11.77 -25.68
N TYR A 287 17.08 12.03 -24.37
CA TYR A 287 16.53 11.06 -23.43
C TYR A 287 15.10 10.60 -23.77
N LEU A 288 14.30 11.51 -24.36
CA LEU A 288 12.91 11.28 -24.78
C LEU A 288 12.77 11.16 -26.31
N ASP A 289 13.87 11.00 -27.05
CA ASP A 289 13.82 10.84 -28.50
C ASP A 289 12.93 9.67 -28.90
N GLN A 290 12.12 9.90 -29.94
CA GLN A 290 11.17 8.91 -30.48
C GLN A 290 10.08 8.49 -29.48
N VAL A 291 9.82 9.30 -28.45
CA VAL A 291 8.67 9.17 -27.55
C VAL A 291 7.78 10.39 -27.73
N GLU A 292 6.49 10.19 -27.96
CA GLU A 292 5.52 11.29 -27.91
C GLU A 292 5.34 11.73 -26.46
N VAL A 293 5.69 12.97 -26.14
CA VAL A 293 5.51 13.56 -24.82
C VAL A 293 4.26 14.42 -24.79
N ILE A 294 3.36 14.14 -23.84
CA ILE A 294 2.11 14.87 -23.63
C ILE A 294 2.16 15.51 -22.24
N HIS A 295 1.97 16.83 -22.16
CA HIS A 295 1.98 17.52 -20.88
C HIS A 295 0.66 17.34 -20.13
N VAL A 296 0.77 17.11 -18.82
CA VAL A 296 -0.36 17.10 -17.89
C VAL A 296 -0.12 18.15 -16.81
N GLU A 297 -1.20 18.81 -16.39
CA GLU A 297 -1.21 19.88 -15.38
C GLU A 297 -2.39 19.69 -14.41
N GLU A 298 -2.45 20.47 -13.34
CA GLU A 298 -3.55 20.47 -12.36
C GLU A 298 -4.92 20.44 -13.06
N GLY A 299 -5.80 19.52 -12.66
CA GLY A 299 -7.15 19.36 -13.19
C GLY A 299 -7.27 18.60 -14.51
N THR A 300 -6.16 18.23 -15.17
CA THR A 300 -6.20 17.42 -16.40
C THR A 300 -6.96 16.12 -16.15
N HIS A 301 -8.02 15.87 -16.94
CA HIS A 301 -8.70 14.58 -16.97
C HIS A 301 -7.79 13.54 -17.60
N LEU A 302 -7.54 12.44 -16.91
CA LEU A 302 -6.65 11.38 -17.37
C LEU A 302 -7.45 10.20 -17.91
N THR A 303 -8.32 9.63 -17.07
CA THR A 303 -9.00 8.36 -17.36
C THR A 303 -10.22 8.19 -16.46
N GLN A 304 -10.86 7.02 -16.51
CA GLN A 304 -11.93 6.63 -15.61
C GLN A 304 -11.59 5.38 -14.81
N TRP A 305 -11.92 5.41 -13.53
CA TRP A 305 -11.82 4.28 -12.61
C TRP A 305 -13.21 3.98 -12.04
N LEU A 306 -13.74 2.79 -12.35
CA LEU A 306 -15.09 2.36 -11.96
C LEU A 306 -16.17 3.40 -12.33
N GLY A 307 -16.05 4.01 -13.53
CA GLY A 307 -16.95 5.06 -14.02
C GLY A 307 -16.74 6.45 -13.40
N ARG A 308 -15.78 6.61 -12.49
CA ARG A 308 -15.40 7.90 -11.89
C ARG A 308 -14.23 8.52 -12.63
N ASP A 309 -14.33 9.80 -12.96
CA ASP A 309 -13.24 10.55 -13.60
C ASP A 309 -12.04 10.70 -12.66
N VAL A 310 -10.85 10.38 -13.17
CA VAL A 310 -9.56 10.51 -12.49
C VAL A 310 -8.81 11.72 -13.05
N HIS A 311 -8.39 12.62 -12.17
CA HIS A 311 -7.72 13.86 -12.52
C HIS A 311 -6.29 13.93 -11.99
N CYS A 312 -5.48 14.75 -12.65
CA CYS A 312 -4.14 15.16 -12.24
C CYS A 312 -4.19 16.26 -11.17
N TYR A 313 -3.31 16.17 -10.17
CA TYR A 313 -3.12 17.14 -9.09
C TYR A 313 -1.62 17.47 -8.95
N GLU A 314 -1.23 18.74 -8.95
CA GLU A 314 0.17 19.13 -8.74
C GLU A 314 0.53 19.08 -7.26
N LEU A 315 1.56 18.33 -6.88
CA LEU A 315 1.98 18.13 -5.49
C LEU A 315 3.41 18.64 -5.26
N PRO A 316 3.70 19.94 -5.47
CA PRO A 316 5.07 20.44 -5.37
C PRO A 316 5.62 20.29 -3.95
N GLY A 317 6.93 20.12 -3.84
CA GLY A 317 7.64 20.18 -2.55
C GLY A 317 8.78 19.20 -2.47
N HIS A 318 8.53 17.92 -2.74
CA HIS A 318 9.60 16.93 -2.93
C HIS A 318 10.34 17.18 -4.23
N ASP A 319 9.57 17.33 -5.31
CA ASP A 319 9.97 17.84 -6.61
C ASP A 319 8.98 18.94 -7.02
N ASP A 320 9.43 19.92 -7.81
CA ASP A 320 8.60 21.07 -8.19
C ASP A 320 7.66 20.80 -9.38
N GLY A 321 7.87 19.68 -10.09
CA GLY A 321 7.03 19.15 -11.15
C GLY A 321 6.21 17.93 -10.74
N MET A 322 6.24 17.54 -9.46
CA MET A 322 5.55 16.34 -8.98
C MET A 322 4.03 16.44 -9.16
N ILE A 323 3.44 15.37 -9.71
CA ILE A 323 2.00 15.21 -9.86
C ILE A 323 1.50 13.94 -9.17
N GLY A 324 0.25 14.00 -8.73
CA GLY A 324 -0.51 12.87 -8.21
C GLY A 324 -1.87 12.74 -8.92
N PHE A 325 -2.60 11.68 -8.60
CA PHE A 325 -3.85 11.33 -9.28
C PHE A 325 -4.93 10.92 -8.29
N ALA A 326 -6.17 11.36 -8.51
CA ALA A 326 -7.31 10.94 -7.71
C ALA A 326 -8.63 11.00 -8.49
N PRO A 327 -9.60 10.12 -8.21
CA PRO A 327 -10.98 10.33 -8.61
C PRO A 327 -11.55 11.56 -7.90
N ILE A 328 -12.55 12.19 -8.51
CA ILE A 328 -13.16 13.43 -7.99
C ILE A 328 -13.76 13.27 -6.58
N ASP A 329 -14.19 12.07 -6.21
CA ASP A 329 -14.78 11.76 -4.91
C ASP A 329 -13.74 11.37 -3.84
N MET A 330 -12.45 11.43 -4.18
CA MET A 330 -11.34 11.13 -3.28
C MET A 330 -11.43 9.72 -2.64
N ALA A 331 -12.02 8.75 -3.37
CA ALA A 331 -12.01 7.35 -2.95
C ALA A 331 -10.58 6.80 -2.74
N TRP A 332 -9.61 7.37 -3.43
CA TRP A 332 -8.18 7.18 -3.20
C TRP A 332 -7.42 8.41 -3.70
N PHE A 333 -6.17 8.57 -3.27
CA PHE A 333 -5.26 9.58 -3.84
C PHE A 333 -3.86 8.98 -3.97
N PHE A 334 -3.41 8.84 -5.21
CA PHE A 334 -2.01 8.56 -5.51
C PHE A 334 -1.18 9.83 -5.38
N VAL A 335 -0.41 9.92 -4.29
CA VAL A 335 0.36 11.11 -3.89
C VAL A 335 1.85 10.99 -4.21
N ALA A 336 2.23 10.01 -5.03
CA ALA A 336 3.60 9.73 -5.43
C ALA A 336 4.55 9.69 -4.21
N ASP A 337 5.58 10.55 -4.21
CA ASP A 337 6.60 10.68 -3.18
C ASP A 337 6.33 11.82 -2.19
N LEU A 338 5.07 12.23 -2.03
CA LEU A 338 4.70 13.17 -0.96
C LEU A 338 4.89 12.54 0.42
N VAL A 339 4.50 11.27 0.56
CA VAL A 339 4.68 10.46 1.78
C VAL A 339 4.97 9.01 1.38
N GLN A 340 5.56 8.24 2.30
CA GLN A 340 5.69 6.80 2.15
C GLN A 340 5.57 6.09 3.51
N PRO A 341 5.12 4.82 3.57
CA PRO A 341 4.87 4.12 4.82
C PRO A 341 6.13 3.81 5.65
N MET A 342 7.27 3.64 4.98
CA MET A 342 8.49 3.09 5.59
C MET A 342 9.37 4.15 6.27
N ALA A 343 9.37 5.37 5.75
CA ALA A 343 10.26 6.45 6.19
C ALA A 343 9.74 7.82 5.75
N THR A 344 10.33 8.89 6.28
CA THR A 344 10.08 10.24 5.77
C THR A 344 10.83 10.49 4.48
N VAL A 345 10.18 11.10 3.49
CA VAL A 345 10.80 11.46 2.19
C VAL A 345 11.87 12.54 2.34
N VAL A 346 12.83 12.62 1.42
CA VAL A 346 13.80 13.72 1.42
C VAL A 346 13.17 14.92 0.72
N ILE A 347 13.56 16.14 1.09
CA ILE A 347 13.24 17.35 0.30
C ILE A 347 14.57 17.78 -0.32
N PRO A 348 14.89 17.31 -1.54
CA PRO A 348 16.20 17.50 -2.13
C PRO A 348 16.45 18.94 -2.60
N GLU A 349 17.69 19.23 -2.96
CA GLU A 349 18.09 20.47 -3.61
C GLU A 349 18.63 20.15 -5.01
N PRO A 350 18.37 20.99 -6.03
CA PRO A 350 17.74 22.31 -5.96
C PRO A 350 16.20 22.34 -6.14
N GLU A 351 15.56 21.22 -6.46
CA GLU A 351 14.14 21.11 -6.84
C GLU A 351 13.16 21.19 -5.68
N GLY A 352 13.56 20.68 -4.52
CA GLY A 352 12.66 20.55 -3.39
C GLY A 352 12.46 21.89 -2.68
N ASN A 353 11.29 22.03 -2.09
CA ASN A 353 10.92 23.21 -1.30
C ASN A 353 10.07 22.79 -0.10
N MET A 354 10.57 23.02 1.11
CA MET A 354 9.88 22.60 2.34
C MET A 354 8.57 23.36 2.57
N GLN A 355 8.46 24.61 2.12
CA GLN A 355 7.21 25.39 2.25
C GLN A 355 6.12 24.77 1.37
N HIS A 356 6.41 24.55 0.08
CA HIS A 356 5.47 23.89 -0.82
C HIS A 356 5.14 22.46 -0.36
N TYR A 357 6.11 21.74 0.22
CA TYR A 357 5.87 20.41 0.78
C TYR A 357 4.84 20.43 1.91
N PHE A 358 4.94 21.38 2.85
CA PHE A 358 3.95 21.54 3.92
C PHE A 358 2.56 21.90 3.36
N GLU A 359 2.51 22.78 2.36
CA GLU A 359 1.27 23.19 1.70
C GLU A 359 0.62 22.00 0.99
N SER A 360 1.40 21.17 0.27
CA SER A 360 0.93 19.95 -0.37
C SER A 360 0.42 18.91 0.64
N LEU A 361 1.13 18.70 1.75
CA LEU A 361 0.66 17.83 2.83
C LEU A 361 -0.68 18.32 3.40
N GLN A 362 -0.79 19.60 3.73
CA GLN A 362 -2.02 20.18 4.26
C GLN A 362 -3.17 20.08 3.27
N ARG A 363 -2.92 20.36 1.99
CA ARG A 363 -3.92 20.26 0.93
C ARG A 363 -4.47 18.83 0.81
N VAL A 364 -3.62 17.81 0.88
CA VAL A 364 -4.07 16.41 0.84
C VAL A 364 -4.91 16.06 2.08
N ILE A 365 -4.54 16.55 3.26
CA ILE A 365 -5.33 16.35 4.49
C ILE A 365 -6.72 16.98 4.33
N ASP A 366 -6.78 18.21 3.82
CA ASP A 366 -8.04 18.96 3.64
C ASP A 366 -8.98 18.31 2.60
N LEU A 367 -8.43 17.59 1.62
CA LEU A 367 -9.19 16.83 0.62
C LEU A 367 -9.75 15.50 1.16
N GLN A 368 -9.30 15.04 2.32
CA GLN A 368 -9.80 13.86 3.03
C GLN A 368 -9.95 12.58 2.17
N PRO A 369 -8.93 12.15 1.40
CA PRO A 369 -9.00 10.91 0.66
C PRO A 369 -9.19 9.70 1.57
N LYS A 370 -10.01 8.75 1.11
CA LYS A 370 -10.33 7.51 1.85
C LYS A 370 -9.16 6.53 1.87
N ALA A 371 -8.24 6.64 0.91
CA ALA A 371 -6.99 5.89 0.87
C ALA A 371 -5.85 6.73 0.27
N ILE A 372 -4.65 6.60 0.83
CA ILE A 372 -3.41 7.19 0.32
C ILE A 372 -2.57 6.12 -0.33
N LEU A 373 -2.15 6.37 -1.57
CA LEU A 373 -1.28 5.50 -2.35
C LEU A 373 0.02 6.26 -2.63
N SER A 374 1.16 5.67 -2.30
CA SER A 374 2.49 6.23 -2.58
C SER A 374 3.22 5.40 -3.62
N SER A 375 4.27 5.94 -4.24
CA SER A 375 5.09 5.19 -5.18
C SER A 375 5.88 4.05 -4.51
N HIS A 376 6.02 4.09 -3.18
CA HIS A 376 6.68 3.05 -2.40
C HIS A 376 5.76 2.52 -1.31
N GLY A 377 5.43 1.22 -1.38
CA GLY A 377 4.61 0.52 -0.38
C GLY A 377 3.17 0.30 -0.83
N ILE A 378 2.39 -0.32 0.06
CA ILE A 378 0.98 -0.61 -0.16
C ILE A 378 0.09 0.61 0.14
N PRO A 379 -1.13 0.66 -0.41
CA PRO A 379 -2.16 1.63 -0.01
C PRO A 379 -2.38 1.65 1.52
N ILE A 380 -2.79 2.81 2.03
CA ILE A 380 -3.09 3.03 3.45
C ILE A 380 -4.44 3.72 3.58
N GLY A 381 -5.25 3.31 4.55
CA GLY A 381 -6.54 3.93 4.83
C GLY A 381 -6.41 5.35 5.38
N GLY A 382 -7.29 6.23 4.89
CA GLY A 382 -7.43 7.60 5.38
C GLY A 382 -6.19 8.48 5.22
N THR A 383 -6.17 9.60 5.94
CA THR A 383 -5.13 10.63 5.90
C THR A 383 -4.06 10.50 6.97
N TYR A 384 -4.15 9.50 7.86
CA TYR A 384 -3.30 9.38 9.05
C TYR A 384 -1.80 9.45 8.74
N LEU A 385 -1.34 8.79 7.66
CA LEU A 385 0.08 8.85 7.26
C LEU A 385 0.52 10.28 6.91
N VAL A 386 -0.33 11.04 6.21
CA VAL A 386 -0.06 12.42 5.80
C VAL A 386 -0.04 13.35 7.01
N GLU A 387 -1.02 13.22 7.91
CA GLU A 387 -1.11 13.98 9.16
C GLU A 387 0.10 13.74 10.06
N LYS A 388 0.44 12.47 10.29
CA LYS A 388 1.62 12.06 11.05
C LYS A 388 2.91 12.61 10.44
N THR A 389 3.00 12.63 9.11
CA THR A 389 4.16 13.17 8.41
C THR A 389 4.26 14.68 8.60
N LEU A 390 3.16 15.42 8.45
CA LEU A 390 3.12 16.87 8.71
C LEU A 390 3.51 17.20 10.15
N GLN A 391 2.93 16.49 11.13
CA GLN A 391 3.27 16.64 12.54
C GLN A 391 4.77 16.40 12.78
N HIS A 392 5.33 15.31 12.23
CA HIS A 392 6.75 15.02 12.37
C HIS A 392 7.65 16.15 11.83
N ARG A 393 7.25 16.79 10.73
CA ARG A 393 8.00 17.93 10.17
C ARG A 393 7.89 19.18 11.04
N GLN A 394 6.72 19.45 11.62
CA GLN A 394 6.53 20.57 12.55
C GLN A 394 7.34 20.38 13.85
N GLU A 395 7.38 19.15 14.37
CA GLU A 395 8.25 18.78 15.49
C GLU A 395 9.73 18.99 15.14
N ARG A 396 10.14 18.62 13.92
CA ARG A 396 11.50 18.86 13.44
C ARG A 396 11.83 20.35 13.36
N GLU A 397 10.92 21.19 12.87
CA GLU A 397 11.10 22.64 12.85
C GLU A 397 11.27 23.21 14.26
N THR A 398 10.46 22.76 15.21
CA THR A 398 10.56 23.17 16.61
C THR A 398 11.94 22.84 17.20
N GLN A 399 12.48 21.66 16.89
CA GLN A 399 13.83 21.26 17.31
C GLN A 399 14.92 22.11 16.65
N ILE A 400 14.78 22.45 15.37
CA ILE A 400 15.73 23.31 14.65
C ILE A 400 15.73 24.72 15.24
N ILE A 401 14.56 25.30 15.52
CA ILE A 401 14.42 26.62 16.16
C ILE A 401 15.14 26.62 17.52
N ALA A 402 14.90 25.61 18.36
CA ALA A 402 15.55 25.52 19.67
C ALA A 402 17.08 25.42 19.58
N LEU A 403 17.62 24.77 18.54
CA LEU A 403 19.07 24.70 18.30
C LEU A 403 19.64 26.00 17.73
N LEU A 404 18.88 26.72 16.89
CA LEU A 404 19.25 28.04 16.40
C LEU A 404 19.36 29.06 17.54
N GLU A 405 18.42 29.06 18.48
CA GLU A 405 18.43 29.92 19.67
C GLU A 405 19.66 29.67 20.57
N GLN A 406 20.20 28.45 20.53
CA GLN A 406 21.43 28.07 21.23
C GLN A 406 22.72 28.41 20.44
N GLY A 407 22.60 28.98 19.24
CA GLY A 407 23.74 29.29 18.37
C GLY A 407 24.44 28.06 17.79
N VAL A 408 23.74 26.92 17.68
CA VAL A 408 24.29 25.67 17.14
C VAL A 408 24.41 25.79 15.62
N ASP A 409 25.54 25.36 15.05
CA ASP A 409 25.74 25.35 13.60
C ASP A 409 25.06 24.16 12.89
N LEU A 410 25.00 24.21 11.56
CA LEU A 410 24.35 23.19 10.72
C LEU A 410 24.90 21.78 10.96
N GLU A 411 26.22 21.60 11.08
CA GLU A 411 26.81 20.27 11.24
C GLU A 411 26.46 19.66 12.60
N GLN A 412 26.50 20.49 13.65
CA GLN A 412 26.11 20.08 14.99
C GLN A 412 24.59 19.86 15.09
N MET A 413 23.76 20.62 14.36
CA MET A 413 22.33 20.34 14.21
C MET A 413 22.09 18.96 13.59
N VAL A 414 22.70 18.68 12.44
CA VAL A 414 22.55 17.38 11.75
C VAL A 414 22.96 16.23 12.68
N LYS A 415 24.09 16.35 13.37
CA LYS A 415 24.57 15.34 14.33
C LYS A 415 23.60 15.11 15.50
N THR A 416 22.93 16.16 15.96
CA THR A 416 21.96 16.10 17.06
C THR A 416 20.63 15.51 16.62
N LEU A 417 20.11 15.99 15.49
CA LEU A 417 18.78 15.67 14.96
C LEU A 417 18.68 14.29 14.31
N TYR A 418 19.78 13.82 13.70
CA TYR A 418 19.87 12.55 12.97
C TYR A 418 20.85 11.58 13.64
N ARG A 419 20.78 11.48 14.98
CA ARG A 419 21.64 10.58 15.76
C ARG A 419 21.44 9.12 15.31
N GLY A 420 22.53 8.44 14.97
CA GLY A 420 22.50 7.02 14.57
C GLY A 420 22.10 6.77 13.12
N ILE A 421 21.91 7.82 12.30
CA ILE A 421 21.65 7.66 10.87
C ILE A 421 22.86 7.01 10.18
N ASN A 422 22.61 6.22 9.14
CA ASN A 422 23.66 5.69 8.28
C ASN A 422 24.50 6.85 7.72
N LYS A 423 25.83 6.74 7.79
CA LYS A 423 26.77 7.78 7.32
C LYS A 423 26.53 8.19 5.87
N LYS A 424 26.05 7.27 5.03
CA LYS A 424 25.72 7.54 3.62
C LYS A 424 24.54 8.51 3.45
N LEU A 425 23.66 8.63 4.45
CA LEU A 425 22.48 9.50 4.42
C LEU A 425 22.71 10.88 5.05
N ILE A 426 23.87 11.12 5.66
CA ILE A 426 24.22 12.42 6.25
C ILE A 426 24.10 13.58 5.24
N PRO A 427 24.52 13.44 3.96
CA PRO A 427 24.31 14.50 2.97
C PRO A 427 22.84 14.89 2.77
N LEU A 428 21.94 13.91 2.74
CA LEU A 428 20.49 14.11 2.60
C LEU A 428 19.89 14.73 3.87
N ALA A 429 20.35 14.29 5.05
CA ALA A 429 19.95 14.90 6.32
C ALA A 429 20.34 16.37 6.38
N ARG A 430 21.54 16.72 5.91
CA ARG A 430 22.00 18.12 5.81
C ARG A 430 21.13 18.95 4.88
N GLN A 431 20.79 18.43 3.69
CA GLN A 431 19.84 19.09 2.78
C GLN A 431 18.49 19.32 3.47
N ASN A 432 17.98 18.32 4.19
CA ASN A 432 16.69 18.44 4.87
C ASN A 432 16.68 19.54 5.94
N VAL A 433 17.75 19.66 6.76
CA VAL A 433 17.90 20.76 7.72
C VAL A 433 17.98 22.11 7.00
N ARG A 434 18.73 22.22 5.90
CA ARG A 434 18.79 23.45 5.12
C ARG A 434 17.42 23.84 4.56
N GLN A 435 16.63 22.90 4.08
CA GLN A 435 15.29 23.17 3.57
C GLN A 435 14.34 23.69 4.65
N HIS A 436 14.41 23.15 5.86
CA HIS A 436 13.71 23.73 7.01
C HIS A 436 14.20 25.15 7.34
N LEU A 437 15.52 25.37 7.36
CA LEU A 437 16.10 26.70 7.60
C LEU A 437 15.64 27.73 6.57
N ARG A 438 15.60 27.37 5.27
CA ARG A 438 15.08 28.23 4.20
C ARG A 438 13.62 28.59 4.42
N LYS A 439 12.76 27.62 4.74
CA LYS A 439 11.34 27.86 5.04
C LYS A 439 11.17 28.80 6.22
N LEU A 440 12.03 28.70 7.24
CA LEU A 440 12.05 29.58 8.40
C LEU A 440 12.66 30.97 8.11
N GLY A 441 13.09 31.25 6.88
CA GLY A 441 13.63 32.56 6.47
C GLY A 441 15.13 32.75 6.74
N HIS A 442 15.87 31.69 7.06
CA HIS A 442 17.32 31.76 7.26
C HIS A 442 18.08 31.55 5.94
N GLN A 443 19.20 32.26 5.78
CA GLN A 443 20.15 32.03 4.69
C GLN A 443 20.99 30.78 5.00
N VAL A 444 21.19 29.91 4.00
CA VAL A 444 21.82 28.59 4.16
C VAL A 444 22.70 28.20 2.99
#